data_AF-A0A382ZW86-F1
#
_entry.id   AF-A0A382ZW86-F1
#
_cell.length_a   1.000
_cell.length_b   1.000
_cell.length_c   1.000
_cell.angle_alpha   90.00
_cell.angle_beta   90.00
_cell.angle_gamma   90.00
#
_symmetry.space_group_name_H-M   'P 1'
#
loop_
_entity.id
_entity.type
_entity.pdbx_description
1 polymer ?
#
loop_
_entity_poly.entity_id
_entity_poly.type
_entity_poly.pdbx_seq_one_letter_code
_entity_poly.pdbx_strand_id
1 'polypeptide(L)'
;MSLGSLIKLLQRERVGLPVILSSVYQGYTDKYPGMPHSYYGYPADLAFEPSTSPINVAGFLAVCETAIRASFVGPDHAEDYYRDYIMQANTPVWISEIDTASKNGIVDLVPTDGYIKLV
;
A
#
# COMPACT_ATOMS: atom_id res chain seq x y z
N MET A 1 -9.88 1.99 2.58
CA MET A 1 -10.18 2.77 1.36
C MET A 1 -9.83 1.95 0.13
N SER A 2 -10.06 2.46 -1.10
CA SER A 2 -9.65 1.77 -2.34
C SER A 2 -8.41 2.40 -2.99
N LEU A 3 -7.72 1.63 -3.84
CA LEU A 3 -6.57 2.07 -4.64
C LEU A 3 -6.87 3.34 -5.45
N GLY A 4 -8.02 3.38 -6.12
CA GLY A 4 -8.44 4.56 -6.89
C GLY A 4 -8.71 5.79 -6.02
N SER A 5 -9.20 5.60 -4.78
CA SER A 5 -9.36 6.72 -3.84
C SER A 5 -8.02 7.22 -3.29
N LEU A 6 -7.08 6.30 -3.01
CA LEU A 6 -5.73 6.62 -2.56
C LEU A 6 -4.96 7.44 -3.61
N ILE A 7 -5.01 7.02 -4.89
CA ILE A 7 -4.41 7.76 -6.01
C ILE A 7 -4.95 9.20 -6.09
N LYS A 8 -6.27 9.38 -5.99
CA LYS A 8 -6.90 10.71 -6.03
C LYS A 8 -6.46 11.61 -4.88
N LEU A 9 -6.21 11.06 -3.69
CA LEU A 9 -5.69 11.83 -2.56
C LEU A 9 -4.22 12.18 -2.78
N LEU A 10 -3.38 11.22 -3.16
CA LEU A 10 -1.96 11.44 -3.46
C LEU A 10 -1.76 12.52 -4.53
N GLN A 11 -2.60 12.56 -5.58
CA GLN A 11 -2.55 13.58 -6.64
C GLN A 11 -2.80 15.02 -6.14
N ARG A 12 -3.35 15.19 -4.94
CA ARG A 12 -3.61 16.52 -4.33
C ARG A 12 -2.45 16.98 -3.45
N GLU A 13 -1.52 16.08 -3.13
CA GLU A 13 -0.43 16.34 -2.21
C GLU A 13 0.83 16.86 -2.91
N ARG A 14 1.73 17.45 -2.12
CA ARG A 14 3.04 17.89 -2.62
C ARG A 14 3.91 16.67 -2.94
N VAL A 15 4.29 16.55 -4.20
CA VAL A 15 5.02 15.40 -4.77
C VAL A 15 6.32 15.01 -4.04
N GLY A 16 6.98 15.97 -3.39
CA GLY A 16 8.24 15.76 -2.67
C GLY A 16 8.09 15.30 -1.21
N LEU A 17 6.87 15.26 -0.65
CA LEU A 17 6.67 14.86 0.74
C LEU A 17 6.90 13.35 0.91
N PRO A 18 7.62 12.90 1.95
CA PRO A 18 7.69 11.49 2.33
C PRO A 18 6.30 10.90 2.63
N VAL A 19 6.09 9.62 2.30
CA VAL A 19 4.88 8.88 2.68
C VAL A 19 5.25 7.83 3.72
N ILE A 20 4.59 7.85 4.87
CA ILE A 20 4.95 7.06 6.05
C ILE A 20 3.75 6.18 6.47
N LEU A 21 4.02 4.92 6.80
CA LEU A 21 3.04 3.96 7.34
C LEU A 21 2.88 4.11 8.85
N SER A 22 4.03 4.14 9.51
CA SER A 22 4.15 4.45 10.91
C SER A 22 5.40 5.30 11.09
N SER A 23 5.18 6.47 11.67
CA SER A 23 6.20 7.11 12.49
C SER A 23 5.63 7.22 13.90
N VAL A 24 6.50 7.62 14.82
CA VAL A 24 6.22 8.19 16.15
C VAL A 24 6.73 7.32 17.32
N TYR A 25 7.82 7.86 17.90
CA TYR A 25 8.30 7.73 19.29
C TYR A 25 8.91 6.40 19.77
N GLN A 26 10.01 6.56 20.54
CA GLN A 26 10.79 5.52 21.26
C GLN A 26 11.74 4.64 20.41
N GLY A 27 12.41 5.21 19.40
CA GLY A 27 13.58 4.55 18.78
C GLY A 27 13.30 3.58 17.64
N TYR A 28 12.12 3.67 17.02
CA TYR A 28 11.81 2.92 15.79
C TYR A 28 12.28 3.65 14.53
N THR A 29 12.72 2.88 13.54
CA THR A 29 12.96 3.33 12.17
C THR A 29 11.63 3.62 11.48
N ASP A 30 11.49 4.79 10.84
CA ASP A 30 10.33 5.10 10.02
C ASP A 30 10.08 3.99 8.99
N LYS A 31 8.80 3.65 8.83
CA LYS A 31 8.36 2.66 7.83
C LYS A 31 7.62 3.35 6.70
N TYR A 32 7.92 2.92 5.49
CA TYR A 32 7.40 3.46 4.23
C TYR A 32 6.62 2.37 3.49
N PRO A 33 5.62 2.72 2.66
CA PRO A 33 5.00 1.76 1.77
C PRO A 33 6.04 1.27 0.77
N GLY A 34 6.31 -0.03 0.81
CA GLY A 34 7.27 -0.71 -0.05
C GLY A 34 6.61 -1.40 -1.23
N MET A 35 7.06 -2.62 -1.50
CA MET A 35 6.65 -3.40 -2.67
C MET A 35 5.14 -3.72 -2.62
N PRO A 36 4.40 -3.48 -3.72
CA PRO A 36 3.03 -3.93 -3.82
C PRO A 36 2.95 -5.45 -4.02
N HIS A 37 1.99 -6.10 -3.37
CA HIS A 37 1.71 -7.54 -3.54
C HIS A 37 0.23 -7.86 -3.26
N SER A 38 -0.24 -9.05 -3.66
CA SER A 38 -1.57 -9.53 -3.26
C SER A 38 -1.65 -9.68 -1.75
N TYR A 39 -2.73 -9.20 -1.13
CA TYR A 39 -2.93 -9.32 0.30
C TYR A 39 -3.28 -10.75 0.70
N TYR A 40 -2.53 -11.34 1.63
CA TYR A 40 -2.72 -12.76 1.99
C TYR A 40 -4.11 -13.08 2.54
N GLY A 41 -4.74 -12.15 3.28
CA GLY A 41 -6.07 -12.38 3.87
C GLY A 41 -7.22 -12.28 2.87
N TYR A 42 -7.04 -11.49 1.80
CA TYR A 42 -7.98 -11.31 0.70
C TYR A 42 -7.17 -11.13 -0.59
N PRO A 43 -6.83 -12.23 -1.30
CA PRO A 43 -5.85 -12.21 -2.40
C PRO A 43 -6.15 -11.27 -3.57
N ALA A 44 -7.43 -10.90 -3.73
CA ALA A 44 -7.89 -9.91 -4.71
C ALA A 44 -7.63 -8.45 -4.29
N ASP A 45 -7.15 -8.22 -3.07
CA ASP A 45 -6.80 -6.92 -2.53
C ASP A 45 -5.30 -6.64 -2.69
N LEU A 46 -4.92 -5.36 -2.63
CA LEU A 46 -3.54 -4.92 -2.76
C LEU A 46 -2.95 -4.62 -1.37
N ALA A 47 -1.75 -5.12 -1.10
CA ALA A 47 -0.97 -4.78 0.09
C ALA A 47 0.35 -4.11 -0.29
N PHE A 48 0.87 -3.29 0.61
CA PHE A 48 2.21 -2.71 0.53
C PHE A 48 3.04 -3.19 1.72
N GLU A 49 4.23 -3.73 1.41
CA GLU A 49 5.16 -4.24 2.41
C GLU A 49 5.81 -3.09 3.20
N PRO A 50 5.88 -3.16 4.55
CA PRO A 50 6.59 -2.15 5.35
C PRO A 50 8.10 -2.10 5.06
N SER A 51 8.55 -1.07 4.37
CA SER A 51 9.95 -0.87 3.98
C SER A 51 10.67 0.14 4.88
N THR A 52 12.01 0.03 4.97
CA THR A 52 12.87 1.08 5.55
C THR A 52 13.44 2.03 4.49
N SER A 53 13.21 1.75 3.20
CA SER A 53 13.61 2.62 2.09
C SER A 53 12.59 3.75 1.94
N PRO A 54 13.01 5.03 2.04
CA PRO A 54 12.10 6.15 1.89
C PRO A 54 11.44 6.21 0.52
N ILE A 55 10.16 6.58 0.50
CA ILE A 55 9.41 6.91 -0.71
C ILE A 55 8.67 8.22 -0.49
N ASN A 56 8.61 9.04 -1.54
CA ASN A 56 7.83 10.28 -1.53
C ASN A 56 6.50 10.10 -2.26
N VAL A 57 5.65 11.12 -2.19
CA VAL A 57 4.33 11.12 -2.83
C VAL A 57 4.44 10.79 -4.32
N ALA A 58 5.42 11.36 -5.06
CA ALA A 58 5.60 11.07 -6.48
C ALA A 58 5.87 9.58 -6.75
N GLY A 59 6.82 8.99 -6.01
CA GLY A 59 7.19 7.59 -6.16
C GLY A 59 6.05 6.67 -5.77
N PHE A 60 5.38 6.96 -4.65
CA PHE A 60 4.28 6.12 -4.18
C PHE A 60 3.04 6.22 -5.07
N LEU A 61 2.75 7.41 -5.61
CA LEU A 61 1.72 7.61 -6.62
C LEU A 61 2.01 6.79 -7.87
N ALA A 62 3.24 6.81 -8.39
CA ALA A 62 3.64 6.01 -9.55
C ALA A 62 3.48 4.50 -9.31
N VAL A 63 3.81 4.02 -8.10
CA VAL A 63 3.57 2.63 -7.69
C VAL A 63 2.07 2.31 -7.72
N CYS A 64 1.23 3.17 -7.14
CA CYS A 64 -0.22 2.96 -7.12
C CYS A 64 -0.84 2.99 -8.53
N GLU A 65 -0.41 3.93 -9.38
CA GLU A 65 -0.87 4.05 -10.76
C GLU A 65 -0.44 2.85 -11.62
N THR A 66 0.77 2.33 -11.40
CA THR A 66 1.26 1.10 -12.05
C THR A 66 0.51 -0.14 -11.55
N ALA A 67 0.09 -0.15 -10.27
CA ALA A 67 -0.66 -1.26 -9.72
C ALA A 67 -2.07 -1.38 -10.34
N ILE A 68 -2.70 -0.27 -10.76
CA ILE A 68 -4.00 -0.34 -11.45
C ILE A 68 -3.87 -1.18 -12.74
N ARG A 69 -4.73 -2.19 -12.87
CA ARG A 69 -4.77 -3.18 -13.96
C ARG A 69 -3.54 -4.10 -14.04
N ALA A 70 -2.57 -3.97 -13.13
CA ALA A 70 -1.53 -4.97 -12.98
C ALA A 70 -2.10 -6.25 -12.34
N SER A 71 -1.48 -7.37 -12.70
CA SER A 71 -1.77 -8.67 -12.09
C SER A 71 -0.80 -8.92 -10.95
N PHE A 72 -1.32 -9.36 -9.81
CA PHE A 72 -0.53 -9.85 -8.69
C PHE A 72 -0.93 -11.28 -8.35
N VAL A 73 0.07 -12.07 -8.01
CA VAL A 73 -0.09 -13.49 -7.71
C VAL A 73 -0.38 -13.62 -6.21
N GLY A 74 -1.50 -14.25 -5.87
CA GLY A 74 -1.92 -14.46 -4.49
C GLY A 74 -2.42 -15.89 -4.23
N PRO A 75 -2.47 -16.34 -2.96
CA PRO A 75 -2.90 -17.69 -2.62
C PRO A 75 -4.42 -17.86 -2.79
N ASP A 76 -4.89 -18.77 -3.63
CA ASP A 76 -6.34 -18.97 -3.85
C ASP A 76 -7.01 -19.86 -2.78
N HIS A 77 -6.30 -20.17 -1.68
CA HIS A 77 -6.71 -21.08 -0.60
C HIS A 77 -7.21 -22.48 -1.05
N ALA A 78 -6.97 -22.85 -2.32
CA ALA A 78 -7.12 -24.19 -2.87
C ALA A 78 -5.80 -24.96 -2.74
N GLU A 79 -5.87 -26.29 -2.70
CA GLU A 79 -4.75 -27.18 -2.32
C GLU A 79 -3.43 -26.96 -3.11
N ASP A 80 -3.43 -26.36 -4.29
CA ASP A 80 -2.22 -26.31 -5.15
C ASP A 80 -2.04 -25.08 -6.07
N TYR A 81 -2.77 -23.97 -5.93
CA TYR A 81 -2.64 -22.86 -6.91
C TYR A 81 -2.61 -21.45 -6.32
N TYR A 82 -1.61 -20.70 -6.76
CA TYR A 82 -1.68 -19.25 -6.80
C TYR A 82 -2.53 -18.81 -8.00
N ARG A 83 -3.22 -17.67 -7.87
CA ARG A 83 -3.94 -17.05 -8.98
C ARG A 83 -3.50 -15.61 -9.20
N ASP A 84 -3.65 -15.20 -10.44
CA ASP A 84 -3.53 -13.82 -10.89
C ASP A 84 -4.79 -13.01 -10.49
N TYR A 85 -4.58 -11.94 -9.73
CA TYR A 85 -5.60 -10.98 -9.37
C TYR A 85 -5.29 -9.63 -10.02
N ILE A 86 -6.19 -9.19 -10.89
CA ILE A 86 -6.07 -7.89 -11.57
C ILE A 86 -6.61 -6.80 -10.65
N MET A 87 -5.74 -5.88 -10.26
CA MET A 87 -6.11 -4.78 -9.37
C MET A 87 -6.97 -3.75 -10.11
N GLN A 88 -8.05 -3.32 -9.47
CA GLN A 88 -9.03 -2.37 -10.00
C GLN A 88 -9.04 -1.10 -9.15
N ALA A 89 -9.71 -0.05 -9.64
CA ALA A 89 -9.83 1.21 -8.89
C ALA A 89 -10.58 1.05 -7.55
N ASN A 90 -11.45 0.04 -7.44
CA ASN A 90 -12.17 -0.29 -6.21
C ASN A 90 -11.42 -1.30 -5.31
N THR A 91 -10.24 -1.78 -5.73
CA THR A 91 -9.44 -2.72 -4.93
C THR A 91 -9.09 -2.10 -3.57
N PRO A 92 -9.43 -2.76 -2.44
CA PRO A 92 -8.98 -2.37 -1.12
C PRO A 92 -7.45 -2.39 -1.00
N VAL A 93 -6.93 -1.54 -0.12
CA VAL A 93 -5.48 -1.37 0.10
C VAL A 93 -5.10 -1.64 1.55
N TRP A 94 -4.00 -2.35 1.75
CA TRP A 94 -3.53 -2.84 3.05
C TRP A 94 -2.04 -2.57 3.28
N ILE A 95 -1.62 -2.60 4.53
CA ILE A 95 -0.22 -2.64 4.95
C ILE A 95 0.07 -4.03 5.52
N SER A 96 0.89 -4.83 4.86
CA SER A 96 1.18 -6.19 5.32
C SER A 96 2.51 -6.68 4.78
N GLU A 97 3.15 -7.61 5.48
CA GLU A 97 4.25 -8.38 4.91
C GLU A 97 3.70 -9.40 3.90
N ILE A 98 4.57 -9.86 3.00
CA ILE A 98 4.27 -10.96 2.07
C ILE A 98 3.86 -12.19 2.89
N ASP A 99 2.92 -12.97 2.35
CA ASP A 99 2.38 -14.19 2.96
C ASP A 99 1.79 -14.01 4.38
N THR A 100 1.47 -12.76 4.77
CA THR A 100 0.93 -12.42 6.08
C THR A 100 -0.34 -11.59 5.95
N ALA A 101 -1.31 -11.83 6.85
CA ALA A 101 -2.48 -10.97 7.02
C ALA A 101 -2.30 -10.08 8.27
N SER A 102 -2.36 -8.76 8.09
CA SER A 102 -2.06 -7.77 9.16
C SER A 102 -3.28 -7.14 9.87
N LYS A 103 -4.49 -7.25 9.31
CA LYS A 103 -5.67 -6.42 9.66
C LYS A 103 -5.45 -4.90 9.61
N ASN A 104 -4.36 -4.43 8.99
CA ASN A 104 -4.02 -3.01 8.86
C ASN A 104 -4.45 -2.52 7.48
N GLY A 105 -5.73 -2.19 7.32
CA GLY A 105 -6.23 -1.58 6.09
C GLY A 105 -5.84 -0.10 6.03
N ILE A 106 -5.42 0.38 4.86
CA ILE A 106 -5.26 1.82 4.65
C ILE A 106 -6.66 2.40 4.49
N VAL A 107 -7.11 3.15 5.48
CA VAL A 107 -8.42 3.80 5.53
C VAL A 107 -8.36 5.28 5.18
N ASP A 108 -7.22 5.93 5.37
CA ASP A 108 -7.05 7.35 5.06
C ASP A 108 -5.59 7.74 4.72
N LEU A 109 -5.45 8.94 4.17
CA LEU A 109 -4.19 9.64 3.94
C LEU A 109 -4.26 10.98 4.66
N VAL A 110 -3.42 11.17 5.69
CA VAL A 110 -3.42 12.34 6.55
C VAL A 110 -2.16 13.17 6.30
N PRO A 111 -2.28 14.39 5.74
CA PRO A 111 -1.17 15.32 5.63
C PRO A 111 -0.72 15.79 7.01
N THR A 112 0.60 15.88 7.23
CA THR A 112 1.21 16.40 8.44
C THR A 112 2.22 17.50 8.11
N ASP A 113 2.84 18.10 9.12
CA ASP A 113 3.94 19.04 8.89
C ASP A 113 5.22 18.28 8.48
N GLY A 114 5.42 18.16 7.17
CA GLY A 114 6.64 17.61 6.57
C GLY A 114 6.52 16.20 5.99
N TYR A 115 5.38 15.51 6.14
CA TYR A 115 5.16 14.19 5.51
C TYR A 115 3.66 13.90 5.31
N ILE A 116 3.38 12.76 4.66
CA ILE A 116 2.05 12.18 4.52
C ILE A 116 1.99 10.90 5.34
N LYS A 117 0.98 10.73 6.18
CA LYS A 117 0.74 9.50 6.94
C LYS A 117 -0.36 8.67 6.30
N LEU A 118 -0.09 7.40 6.02
CA LEU A 118 -1.15 6.42 5.73
C LEU A 118 -1.71 5.90 7.06
N VAL A 119 -3.03 5.87 7.16
CA VAL A 119 -3.77 5.44 8.37
C VAL A 119 -4.72 4.33 8.02
#